data_AF-A0A535YWH1-F1
#
_entry.id   AF-A0A535YWH1-F1
#
_cell.length_a   1.000
_cell.length_b   1.000
_cell.length_c   1.000
_cell.angle_alpha   90.00
_cell.angle_beta   90.00
_cell.angle_gamma   90.00
#
_symmetry.space_group_name_H-M   'P 1'
#
loop_
_entity.id
_entity.type
_entity.pdbx_description
1 polymer ?
#
loop_
_entity_poly.entity_id
_entity_poly.type
_entity_poly.pdbx_seq_one_letter_code
_entity_poly.pdbx_strand_id
1 'polypeptide(L)' 'IGRRINSLNQGGLPVDVAETVAWLGQPGTASVNGQVIRVCGQSILGA' A
#
# COMPACT_ATOMS: atom_id res chain seq x y z
N ILE A 1 -12.77 12.33 7.42
CA ILE A 1 -12.94 11.01 8.08
C ILE A 1 -11.90 9.98 7.59
N GLY A 2 -11.75 9.73 6.28
CA GLY A 2 -10.85 8.67 5.75
C GLY A 2 -9.38 8.70 6.23
N ARG A 3 -8.83 9.88 6.54
CA ARG A 3 -7.46 10.03 7.09
C ARG A 3 -7.21 9.27 8.40
N ARG A 4 -8.24 8.97 9.19
CA ARG A 4 -8.09 8.26 10.49
C ARG A 4 -8.81 6.92 10.53
N ILE A 5 -9.58 6.55 9.50
CA ILE A 5 -10.25 5.24 9.45
C ILE A 5 -9.30 4.21 8.82
N ASN A 6 -8.26 3.88 9.59
CA ASN A 6 -7.29 2.83 9.34
C ASN A 6 -6.51 2.57 10.65
N SER A 7 -5.82 1.44 10.74
CA SER A 7 -5.14 1.03 11.98
C SER A 7 -3.97 1.91 12.37
N LEU A 8 -3.40 2.66 11.42
CA LEU A 8 -2.29 3.59 11.67
C LEU A 8 -2.77 4.98 12.13
N ASN A 9 -4.09 5.23 12.16
CA ASN A 9 -4.72 6.50 12.57
C ASN A 9 -4.19 7.75 11.85
N GLN A 10 -3.60 7.58 10.66
CA GLN A 10 -3.01 8.65 9.86
C GLN A 10 -3.22 8.44 8.36
N GLY A 11 -3.10 9.52 7.60
CA GLY A 11 -3.10 9.43 6.14
C GLY A 11 -1.71 9.03 5.66
N GLY A 12 -1.65 8.24 4.59
CA GLY A 12 -0.39 7.93 3.93
C GLY A 12 0.24 9.16 3.27
N LEU A 13 1.53 9.05 3.00
CA LEU A 13 2.33 9.98 2.22
C LEU A 13 2.54 9.43 0.80
N PRO A 14 2.88 10.28 -0.18
CA PRO A 14 3.19 9.80 -1.53
C PRO A 14 4.34 8.78 -1.58
N VAL A 15 5.31 8.88 -0.66
CA VAL A 15 6.46 7.96 -0.58
C VAL A 15 6.02 6.52 -0.27
N ASP A 16 5.00 6.32 0.57
CA ASP A 16 4.50 5.00 0.96
C ASP A 16 4.00 4.20 -0.27
N VAL A 17 3.35 4.91 -1.21
CA VAL A 17 2.90 4.34 -2.48
C VAL A 17 4.10 4.06 -3.39
N ALA A 18 5.03 5.02 -3.48
CA ALA A 18 6.23 4.89 -4.32
C ALA A 18 7.10 3.69 -3.90
N GLU A 19 7.26 3.45 -2.60
CA GLU A 19 8.02 2.30 -2.08
C GLU A 19 7.40 0.97 -2.48
N THR A 20 6.06 0.85 -2.43
CA THR A 20 5.37 -0.39 -2.83
C THR A 20 5.52 -0.64 -4.33
N VAL A 21 5.44 0.41 -5.16
CA VAL A 21 5.64 0.32 -6.61
C VAL A 21 7.09 -0.03 -6.94
N ALA A 22 8.06 0.63 -6.31
CA ALA A 22 9.48 0.34 -6.48
C ALA A 22 9.81 -1.08 -6.02
N TRP A 23 9.19 -1.55 -4.94
CA TRP A 23 9.33 -2.92 -4.47
C TRP A 23 8.83 -3.92 -5.52
N LEU A 24 7.70 -3.67 -6.21
CA LEU A 24 7.25 -4.55 -7.30
C LEU A 24 8.19 -4.55 -8.51
N GLY A 25 8.89 -3.45 -8.77
CA GLY A 25 9.80 -3.28 -9.91
C GLY A 25 11.23 -3.81 -9.69
N GLN A 26 11.56 -4.31 -8.50
CA GLN A 26 12.93 -4.75 -8.22
C GLN A 26 13.22 -6.14 -8.83
N PRO A 27 14.47 -6.45 -9.21
CA PRO A 27 14.83 -7.76 -9.74
C PRO A 27 14.49 -8.94 -8.80
N GLY A 28 14.59 -8.71 -7.49
CA GLY A 28 14.31 -9.72 -6.46
C GLY A 28 12.84 -10.14 -6.34
N THR A 29 11.89 -9.40 -6.91
CA THR A 29 10.45 -9.71 -6.84
C THR A 29 9.88 -10.20 -8.16
N ALA A 30 10.72 -10.68 -9.09
CA ALA A 30 10.28 -11.16 -10.40
C ALA A 30 9.22 -12.28 -10.35
N SER A 31 9.13 -13.03 -9.25
CA SER A 31 8.10 -14.06 -9.03
C SER A 31 6.77 -13.52 -8.47
N VAL A 32 6.70 -12.25 -8.07
CA VAL A 32 5.49 -11.60 -7.54
C VAL A 32 4.69 -11.02 -8.71
N ASN A 33 3.76 -11.81 -9.23
CA ASN A 33 2.94 -11.45 -10.39
C ASN A 33 1.43 -11.48 -10.08
N GLY A 34 0.65 -10.64 -10.77
CA GLY A 34 -0.81 -10.61 -10.68
C GLY A 34 -1.38 -10.14 -9.34
N GLN A 35 -0.57 -9.47 -8.51
CA GLN A 35 -0.97 -9.04 -7.17
C GLN A 35 -1.68 -7.69 -7.20
N VAL A 36 -2.68 -7.53 -6.31
CA VAL A 36 -3.29 -6.24 -5.97
C VAL A 36 -2.98 -5.96 -4.51
N ILE A 37 -2.19 -4.94 -4.23
CA ILE A 37 -1.70 -4.61 -2.89
C ILE A 37 -2.24 -3.25 -2.47
N ARG A 38 -2.91 -3.21 -1.31
CA ARG A 38 -3.44 -1.96 -0.77
C ARG A 38 -2.40 -1.22 0.07
N VAL A 39 -2.04 -0.02 -0.37
CA VAL A 39 -1.21 0.94 0.41
C VAL A 39 -2.13 1.86 1.22
N CYS A 40 -2.67 1.35 2.33
CA CYS A 40 -3.82 1.98 2.98
C CYS A 40 -3.74 2.09 4.51
N GLY A 41 -2.63 1.68 5.11
CA GLY A 41 -2.51 1.59 6.58
C GLY A 41 -3.56 0.68 7.23
N GLN A 42 -4.06 -0.32 6.49
CA GLN A 42 -5.22 -1.15 6.85
C GLN A 42 -6.52 -0.34 7.00
N SER A 43 -6.91 0.41 5.97
CA SER A 43 -8.20 1.11 6.00
C SER A 43 -9.37 0.12 6.05
N ILE A 44 -10.39 0.47 6.85
CA ILE A 44 -11.62 -0.32 7.12
C ILE A 44 -12.49 -0.49 5.86
N LEU A 45 -12.36 0.41 4.89
CA LEU A 45 -13.08 0.29 3.61
C LEU A 45 -12.54 -0.91 2.81
N GLY A 46 -13.42 -1.81 2.41
CA GLY A 46 -13.14 -3.02 1.65
C GLY A 46 -14.42 -3.70 1.15
N ALA A 47 -14.26 -4.80 0.42
CA ALA A 47 -15.33 -5.69 -0.03
C ALA A 47 -15.14 -7.07 0.60
#